data_AF-A0A7R6YZ87-F1
#
_entry.id   AF-A0A7R6YZ87-F1
#
_cell.length_a   1.000
_cell.length_b   1.000
_cell.length_c   1.000
_cell.angle_alpha   90.00
_cell.angle_beta   90.00
_cell.angle_gamma   90.00
#
_symmetry.space_group_name_H-M   'P 1'
#
loop_
_entity.id
_entity.type
_entity.pdbx_description
1 polymer ?
#
loop_
_entity_poly.entity_id
_entity_poly.type
_entity_poly.pdbx_seq_one_letter_code
_entity_poly.pdbx_strand_id
1 'polypeptide(L)'
;MAFCAGYLALAYLAAPEFWTLRDRNFRTQRFEMVAHTPQGIAGDPINVGLVGTKKELVHAFAVAGWDTADALTLETAIEIGESVLFDRPYPDAPVSRLLFEGRAQDLAFEKPVGDSADRRHHVRFWQTDATGDDGRPLWLGAASFDRGVGLSHNTGQVTHYIAPDIDAERDFLVRDLSAAGMLISTSEISGIGATKTGRNGGGDPYFTDGKAVVGVLRQLP
;
A
#
# COMPACT_ATOMS: atom_id res chain seq x y z
N MET A 1 1.49 12.93 -33.97
CA MET A 1 1.27 11.47 -34.07
C MET A 1 2.54 10.66 -33.82
N ALA A 2 3.60 10.80 -34.63
CA ALA A 2 4.85 10.03 -34.41
C ALA A 2 5.52 10.29 -33.05
N PHE A 3 5.56 11.54 -32.59
CA PHE A 3 6.09 11.90 -31.26
C PHE A 3 5.30 11.26 -30.12
N CYS A 4 3.96 11.29 -30.18
CA CYS A 4 3.09 10.64 -29.19
C CYS A 4 3.28 9.12 -29.17
N ALA A 5 3.36 8.48 -30.35
CA ALA A 5 3.59 7.05 -30.45
C ALA A 5 4.97 6.65 -29.91
N GLY A 6 6.00 7.44 -30.20
CA GLY A 6 7.35 7.24 -29.66
C GLY A 6 7.39 7.39 -28.14
N TYR A 7 6.69 8.39 -27.59
CA TYR A 7 6.55 8.56 -26.14
C TYR A 7 5.87 7.36 -25.48
N LEU A 8 4.73 6.92 -26.02
CA LEU A 8 4.00 5.77 -25.47
C LEU A 8 4.85 4.49 -25.53
N ALA A 9 5.55 4.25 -26.65
CA ALA A 9 6.45 3.10 -26.76
C ALA A 9 7.61 3.17 -25.76
N LEU A 10 8.19 4.35 -25.54
CA LEU A 10 9.24 4.53 -24.55
C LEU A 10 8.71 4.27 -23.13
N ALA A 11 7.61 4.93 -22.77
CA ALA A 11 7.12 4.96 -21.40
C ALA A 11 6.47 3.64 -20.94
N TYR A 12 5.79 2.95 -21.86
CA TYR A 12 5.02 1.76 -21.52
C TYR A 12 5.66 0.45 -22.00
N LEU A 13 6.74 0.49 -22.81
CA LEU A 13 7.46 -0.71 -23.26
C LEU A 13 8.95 -0.63 -22.94
N ALA A 14 9.68 0.36 -23.49
CA ALA A 14 11.14 0.36 -23.42
C ALA A 14 11.68 0.59 -22.00
N ALA A 15 11.16 1.58 -21.27
CA ALA A 15 11.59 1.86 -19.91
C ALA A 15 11.22 0.73 -18.92
N PRO A 16 9.99 0.18 -18.93
CA PRO A 16 9.66 -0.99 -18.12
C PRO A 16 10.55 -2.22 -18.40
N GLU A 17 10.86 -2.52 -19.67
CA GLU A 17 11.77 -3.62 -20.03
C GLU A 17 13.20 -3.39 -19.54
N PHE A 18 13.70 -2.14 -19.63
CA PHE A 18 15.01 -1.79 -19.07
C PHE A 18 15.10 -2.10 -17.57
N TRP A 19 14.09 -1.72 -16.78
CA TRP A 19 14.06 -2.02 -15.35
C TRP A 19 13.93 -3.52 -15.08
N THR A 20 13.05 -4.20 -15.82
CA THR A 20 12.90 -5.66 -15.73
C THR A 20 14.22 -6.39 -16.01
N LEU A 21 15.03 -5.90 -16.95
CA LEU A 21 16.36 -6.40 -17.27
C LEU A 21 17.40 -6.11 -16.17
N ARG A 22 17.36 -4.90 -15.62
CA ARG A 22 18.29 -4.43 -14.58
C ARG A 22 18.10 -5.18 -13.27
N ASP A 23 16.85 -5.36 -12.85
CA ASP A 23 16.50 -5.85 -11.51
C ASP A 23 15.97 -7.29 -11.54
N ARG A 24 16.31 -8.10 -12.55
CA ARG A 24 15.81 -9.49 -12.74
C ARG A 24 15.83 -10.37 -11.49
N ASN A 25 16.76 -10.12 -10.56
CA ASN A 25 16.98 -10.94 -9.38
C ASN A 25 16.31 -10.37 -8.11
N PHE A 26 15.53 -9.29 -8.18
CA PHE A 26 14.91 -8.67 -6.99
C PHE A 26 13.99 -9.67 -6.24
N ARG A 27 13.32 -10.56 -6.97
CA ARG A 27 12.45 -11.60 -6.40
C ARG A 27 13.18 -12.64 -5.54
N THR A 28 14.52 -12.66 -5.59
CA THR A 28 15.37 -13.54 -4.78
C THR A 28 16.11 -12.80 -3.67
N GLN A 29 15.84 -11.50 -3.49
CA GLN A 29 16.42 -10.72 -2.41
C GLN A 29 15.82 -11.11 -1.06
N ARG A 30 16.59 -10.82 0.02
CA ARG A 30 16.17 -11.08 1.40
C ARG A 30 14.97 -10.22 1.77
N PHE A 31 14.30 -10.59 2.85
CA PHE A 31 13.27 -9.77 3.49
C PHE A 31 13.77 -8.34 3.70
N GLU A 32 13.08 -7.38 3.11
CA GLU A 32 13.28 -5.95 3.26
C GLU A 32 11.93 -5.30 3.52
N MET A 33 11.88 -4.26 4.36
CA MET A 33 10.66 -3.53 4.69
C MET A 33 10.27 -2.54 3.58
N VAL A 34 10.24 -3.02 2.33
CA VAL A 34 9.98 -2.26 1.10
C VAL A 34 9.18 -3.12 0.13
N ALA A 35 8.11 -2.56 -0.43
CA ALA A 35 7.44 -3.16 -1.57
C ALA A 35 8.12 -2.74 -2.87
N HIS A 36 8.04 -3.55 -3.93
CA HIS A 36 8.68 -3.30 -5.22
C HIS A 36 7.67 -3.27 -6.36
N THR A 37 7.93 -2.53 -7.42
CA THR A 37 7.13 -2.65 -8.64
C THR A 37 7.33 -4.04 -9.27
N PRO A 38 6.47 -4.48 -10.22
CA PRO A 38 6.67 -5.74 -10.93
C PRO A 38 8.01 -5.81 -11.68
N GLN A 39 8.58 -4.66 -12.03
CA GLN A 39 9.88 -4.52 -12.68
C GLN A 39 11.06 -4.54 -11.70
N GLY A 40 10.82 -4.57 -10.38
CA GLY A 40 11.85 -4.66 -9.34
C GLY A 40 12.27 -3.33 -8.72
N ILE A 41 11.72 -2.21 -9.19
CA ILE A 41 12.03 -0.88 -8.67
C ILE A 41 11.52 -0.79 -7.23
N ALA A 42 12.35 -0.30 -6.30
CA ALA A 42 11.91 -0.01 -4.94
C ALA A 42 10.70 0.92 -4.95
N GLY A 43 9.61 0.44 -4.36
CA GLY A 43 8.31 1.07 -4.24
C GLY A 43 8.16 1.80 -2.90
N ASP A 44 6.95 1.72 -2.34
CA ASP A 44 6.64 2.34 -1.05
C ASP A 44 7.22 1.49 0.11
N PRO A 45 7.85 2.10 1.12
CA PRO A 45 8.31 1.39 2.31
C PRO A 45 7.15 0.83 3.15
N ILE A 46 7.40 -0.30 3.82
CA ILE A 46 6.51 -0.80 4.86
C ILE A 46 6.69 0.05 6.11
N ASN A 47 5.64 0.78 6.48
CA ASN A 47 5.62 1.72 7.61
C ASN A 47 4.49 1.43 8.60
N VAL A 48 3.60 0.48 8.33
CA VAL A 48 2.51 0.10 9.24
C VAL A 48 2.34 -1.41 9.27
N GLY A 49 1.82 -1.95 10.37
CA GLY A 49 1.33 -3.31 10.45
C GLY A 49 0.06 -3.41 11.29
N LEU A 50 -0.73 -4.45 11.05
CA LEU A 50 -1.95 -4.73 11.82
C LEU A 50 -2.02 -6.22 12.16
N VAL A 51 -2.32 -6.53 13.42
CA VAL A 51 -2.57 -7.90 13.87
C VAL A 51 -4.07 -8.12 13.97
N GLY A 52 -4.58 -9.10 13.21
CA GLY A 52 -5.99 -9.45 13.20
C GLY A 52 -6.38 -10.26 11.97
N THR A 53 -7.61 -10.77 11.97
CA THR A 53 -8.14 -11.49 10.80
C THR A 53 -8.45 -10.52 9.66
N LYS A 54 -8.53 -11.03 8.43
CA LYS A 54 -8.96 -10.24 7.26
C LYS A 54 -10.30 -9.52 7.52
N LYS A 55 -11.24 -10.19 8.21
CA LYS A 55 -12.55 -9.65 8.56
C LYS A 55 -12.44 -8.47 9.53
N GLU A 56 -11.60 -8.59 10.55
CA GLU A 56 -11.33 -7.50 11.51
C GLU A 56 -10.67 -6.31 10.83
N LEU A 57 -9.73 -6.56 9.92
CA LEU A 57 -9.05 -5.52 9.16
C LEU A 57 -10.05 -4.73 8.29
N VAL A 58 -10.83 -5.42 7.45
CA VAL A 58 -11.85 -4.76 6.61
C VAL A 58 -12.88 -4.00 7.46
N HIS A 59 -13.33 -4.60 8.57
CA HIS A 59 -14.28 -3.94 9.47
C HIS A 59 -13.68 -2.68 10.11
N ALA A 60 -12.42 -2.73 10.55
CA ALA A 60 -11.76 -1.58 11.16
C ALA A 60 -11.67 -0.38 10.21
N PHE A 61 -11.29 -0.64 8.95
CA PHE A 61 -11.23 0.39 7.92
C PHE A 61 -12.62 0.95 7.59
N ALA A 62 -13.64 0.10 7.46
CA ALA A 62 -15.01 0.54 7.22
C ALA A 62 -15.55 1.43 8.37
N VAL A 63 -15.33 1.06 9.63
CA VAL A 63 -15.74 1.86 10.80
C VAL A 63 -14.99 3.19 10.86
N ALA A 64 -13.72 3.21 10.45
CA ALA A 64 -12.93 4.44 10.34
C ALA A 64 -13.27 5.30 9.11
N GLY A 65 -14.20 4.86 8.26
CA GLY A 65 -14.65 5.60 7.07
C GLY A 65 -13.65 5.55 5.91
N TRP A 66 -12.93 4.44 5.76
CA TRP A 66 -12.11 4.15 4.59
C TRP A 66 -12.87 3.21 3.65
N ASP A 67 -12.68 3.44 2.35
CA ASP A 67 -13.21 2.60 1.28
C ASP A 67 -12.16 1.60 0.82
N THR A 68 -12.60 0.43 0.35
CA THR A 68 -11.70 -0.48 -0.37
C THR A 68 -11.41 0.10 -1.75
N ALA A 69 -10.13 0.25 -2.11
CA ALA A 69 -9.72 0.84 -3.39
C ALA A 69 -10.19 0.04 -4.62
N ASP A 70 -10.59 -1.22 -4.43
CA ASP A 70 -11.30 -2.05 -5.43
C ASP A 70 -12.83 -1.90 -5.27
N ALA A 71 -13.31 -0.69 -5.54
CA ALA A 71 -14.63 -0.14 -5.20
C ALA A 71 -15.87 -0.79 -5.88
N LEU A 72 -15.80 -2.03 -6.37
CA LEU A 72 -16.97 -2.75 -6.92
C LEU A 72 -17.46 -3.93 -6.06
N THR A 73 -16.87 -4.16 -4.89
CA THR A 73 -17.23 -5.32 -4.05
C THR A 73 -17.87 -4.99 -2.69
N LEU A 74 -17.97 -3.71 -2.31
CA LEU A 74 -18.32 -3.35 -0.93
C LEU A 74 -19.81 -3.11 -0.64
N GLU A 75 -20.66 -2.86 -1.65
CA GLU A 75 -22.11 -2.71 -1.41
C GLU A 75 -22.75 -4.00 -0.88
N THR A 76 -22.16 -5.17 -1.12
CA THR A 76 -22.65 -6.46 -0.59
C THR A 76 -21.99 -6.87 0.73
N ALA A 77 -20.83 -6.31 1.09
CA ALA A 77 -20.06 -6.76 2.26
C ALA A 77 -20.59 -6.19 3.60
N ILE A 78 -21.38 -5.12 3.54
CA ILE A 78 -21.86 -4.39 4.73
C ILE A 78 -23.12 -5.03 5.33
N GLU A 79 -23.81 -5.93 4.62
CA GLU A 79 -25.03 -6.58 5.11
C GLU A 79 -24.77 -7.77 6.07
N ILE A 80 -23.83 -7.59 7.02
CA ILE A 80 -23.59 -8.50 8.15
C ILE A 80 -22.86 -9.79 7.75
N GLY A 81 -21.54 -9.81 7.93
CA GLY A 81 -20.83 -10.98 8.48
C GLY A 81 -20.81 -12.31 7.72
N GLU A 82 -21.44 -12.45 6.55
CA GLU A 82 -21.56 -13.70 5.78
C GLU A 82 -21.35 -13.47 4.28
N SER A 83 -20.10 -13.22 3.83
CA SER A 83 -19.65 -13.53 2.45
C SER A 83 -18.16 -13.23 2.26
N VAL A 84 -17.30 -13.83 3.08
CA VAL A 84 -15.87 -13.82 2.77
C VAL A 84 -15.59 -14.99 1.83
N LEU A 85 -15.46 -14.73 0.53
CA LEU A 85 -14.43 -15.29 -0.37
C LEU A 85 -14.77 -14.94 -1.83
N PHE A 86 -14.05 -13.97 -2.39
CA PHE A 86 -13.72 -14.00 -3.81
C PHE A 86 -12.21 -13.91 -3.95
N ASP A 87 -11.62 -15.09 -4.19
CA ASP A 87 -10.27 -15.28 -4.66
C ASP A 87 -10.27 -15.01 -6.16
N ARG A 88 -10.02 -13.75 -6.56
CA ARG A 88 -9.77 -13.39 -7.95
C ARG A 88 -8.61 -12.39 -8.02
N PRO A 89 -7.51 -12.72 -8.71
CA PRO A 89 -6.53 -11.72 -9.09
C PRO A 89 -7.19 -10.78 -10.12
N TYR A 90 -7.62 -9.60 -9.68
CA TYR A 90 -8.18 -8.58 -10.54
C TYR A 90 -7.05 -7.91 -11.37
N PRO A 91 -7.19 -7.77 -12.71
CA PRO A 91 -6.18 -7.08 -13.53
C PRO A 91 -6.39 -5.57 -13.64
N ASP A 92 -7.54 -5.00 -13.30
CA ASP A 92 -7.85 -3.59 -13.64
C ASP A 92 -8.51 -2.82 -12.47
N ALA A 93 -7.70 -2.10 -11.67
CA ALA A 93 -8.15 -1.12 -10.67
C ALA A 93 -7.03 -0.08 -10.40
N PRO A 94 -7.35 1.18 -10.03
CA PRO A 94 -6.51 2.38 -10.26
C PRO A 94 -5.32 2.56 -9.31
N VAL A 95 -4.83 1.48 -8.69
CA VAL A 95 -3.63 1.48 -7.85
C VAL A 95 -2.55 0.61 -8.48
N SER A 96 -1.38 1.18 -8.72
CA SER A 96 -0.24 0.46 -9.29
C SER A 96 0.10 -0.77 -8.44
N ARG A 97 0.25 -1.92 -9.09
CA ARG A 97 0.63 -3.18 -8.43
C ARG A 97 1.99 -3.02 -7.75
N LEU A 98 2.06 -3.34 -6.46
CA LEU A 98 3.31 -3.45 -5.72
C LEU A 98 3.45 -4.88 -5.17
N LEU A 99 4.68 -5.35 -5.11
CA LEU A 99 5.06 -6.69 -4.68
C LEU A 99 5.84 -6.60 -3.39
N PHE A 100 5.36 -7.24 -2.33
CA PHE A 100 6.11 -7.45 -1.10
C PHE A 100 6.48 -8.92 -1.01
N GLU A 101 7.77 -9.22 -0.84
CA GLU A 101 8.29 -10.60 -0.90
C GLU A 101 7.85 -11.38 -2.16
N GLY A 102 7.73 -10.66 -3.30
CA GLY A 102 7.29 -11.24 -4.57
C GLY A 102 5.78 -11.49 -4.70
N ARG A 103 4.98 -11.22 -3.66
CA ARG A 103 3.51 -11.32 -3.68
C ARG A 103 2.84 -9.96 -3.90
N ALA A 104 1.77 -9.96 -4.70
CA ALA A 104 0.91 -8.77 -4.85
C ALA A 104 0.17 -8.46 -3.55
N GLN A 105 -0.26 -7.19 -3.39
CA GLN A 105 -1.04 -6.77 -2.25
C GLN A 105 -2.34 -7.57 -2.13
N ASP A 106 -2.73 -7.89 -0.89
CA ASP A 106 -3.94 -8.66 -0.59
C ASP A 106 -5.16 -7.73 -0.39
N LEU A 107 -4.93 -6.51 0.11
CA LEU A 107 -5.94 -5.49 0.35
C LEU A 107 -5.37 -4.08 0.10
N ALA A 108 -6.24 -3.15 -0.30
CA ALA A 108 -5.93 -1.73 -0.38
C ALA A 108 -7.14 -0.90 0.08
N PHE A 109 -6.86 0.18 0.81
CA PHE A 109 -7.86 1.09 1.33
C PHE A 109 -7.51 2.53 0.98
N GLU A 110 -8.55 3.33 0.75
CA GLU A 110 -8.43 4.76 0.49
C GLU A 110 -9.43 5.56 1.33
N LYS A 111 -9.05 6.79 1.67
CA LYS A 111 -9.94 7.75 2.33
C LYS A 111 -9.75 9.13 1.70
N PRO A 112 -10.80 9.67 1.04
CA PRO A 112 -10.68 10.92 0.28
C PRO A 112 -10.47 12.12 1.20
N VAL A 113 -9.79 13.15 0.69
CA VAL A 113 -9.60 14.42 1.39
C VAL A 113 -10.20 15.57 0.58
N GLY A 114 -11.29 16.14 1.12
CA GLY A 114 -12.05 17.19 0.43
C GLY A 114 -12.80 16.65 -0.78
N ASP A 115 -13.06 17.51 -1.76
CA ASP A 115 -13.95 17.21 -2.89
C ASP A 115 -13.24 16.65 -4.14
N SER A 116 -11.92 16.42 -4.07
CA SER A 116 -11.11 16.04 -5.23
C SER A 116 -10.53 14.64 -5.11
N ALA A 117 -10.64 13.87 -6.20
CA ALA A 117 -10.13 12.49 -6.29
C ALA A 117 -8.59 12.39 -6.37
N ASP A 118 -7.89 13.52 -6.48
CA ASP A 118 -6.42 13.58 -6.59
C ASP A 118 -5.70 13.59 -5.22
N ARG A 119 -6.46 13.74 -4.12
CA ARG A 119 -5.94 13.76 -2.77
C ARG A 119 -6.67 12.75 -1.89
N ARG A 120 -5.92 11.75 -1.43
CA ARG A 120 -6.46 10.69 -0.59
C ARG A 120 -5.39 10.10 0.29
N HIS A 121 -5.80 9.70 1.48
CA HIS A 121 -5.05 8.75 2.28
C HIS A 121 -5.15 7.38 1.63
N HIS A 122 -4.06 6.62 1.62
CA HIS A 122 -4.02 5.34 0.92
C HIS A 122 -3.09 4.37 1.64
N VAL A 123 -3.49 3.10 1.70
CA VAL A 123 -2.66 2.04 2.29
C VAL A 123 -2.88 0.72 1.58
N ARG A 124 -1.80 -0.02 1.36
CA ARG A 124 -1.82 -1.41 0.87
C ARG A 124 -1.39 -2.34 1.99
N PHE A 125 -1.97 -3.52 2.05
CA PHE A 125 -1.61 -4.57 3.01
C PHE A 125 -1.29 -5.89 2.32
N TRP A 126 -0.30 -6.58 2.89
CA TRP A 126 0.10 -7.94 2.58
C TRP A 126 -0.04 -8.78 3.85
N GLN A 127 -0.70 -9.93 3.74
CA GLN A 127 -0.71 -10.91 4.82
C GLN A 127 0.63 -11.62 4.85
N THR A 128 1.29 -11.62 6.01
CA THR A 128 2.55 -12.34 6.21
C THR A 128 2.29 -13.75 6.76
N ASP A 129 3.31 -14.59 6.74
CA ASP A 129 3.28 -15.91 7.42
C ASP A 129 3.46 -15.79 8.95
N ALA A 130 3.69 -14.58 9.48
CA ALA A 130 3.84 -14.33 10.89
C ALA A 130 2.48 -14.09 11.58
N THR A 131 2.46 -14.31 12.89
CA THR A 131 1.30 -14.07 13.75
C THR A 131 1.68 -13.18 14.92
N GLY A 132 0.70 -12.42 15.43
CA GLY A 132 0.86 -11.75 16.72
C GLY A 132 0.81 -12.73 17.88
N ASP A 133 1.04 -12.21 19.10
CA ASP A 133 1.08 -12.99 20.33
C ASP A 133 -0.24 -13.74 20.62
N ASP A 134 -1.36 -13.24 20.09
CA ASP A 134 -2.69 -13.84 20.21
C ASP A 134 -3.00 -14.86 19.10
N GLY A 135 -2.02 -15.20 18.26
CA GLY A 135 -2.15 -16.16 17.18
C GLY A 135 -2.87 -15.64 15.94
N ARG A 136 -3.32 -14.38 15.91
CA ARG A 136 -3.95 -13.78 14.72
C ARG A 136 -2.89 -13.37 13.69
N PRO A 137 -3.24 -13.36 12.39
CA PRO A 137 -2.28 -13.01 11.32
C PRO A 137 -1.71 -11.60 11.49
N LEU A 138 -0.42 -11.45 11.16
CA LEU A 138 0.21 -10.15 10.97
C LEU A 138 0.09 -9.71 9.51
N TRP A 139 -0.43 -8.50 9.33
CA TRP A 139 -0.45 -7.78 8.06
C TRP A 139 0.62 -6.70 8.11
N LEU A 140 1.42 -6.60 7.05
CA LEU A 140 2.34 -5.48 6.85
C LEU A 140 1.81 -4.60 5.73
N GLY A 141 1.98 -3.29 5.87
CA GLY A 141 1.42 -2.33 4.95
C GLY A 141 2.31 -1.13 4.66
N ALA A 142 2.03 -0.53 3.51
CA ALA A 142 2.65 0.69 3.03
C ALA A 142 1.56 1.76 2.93
N ALA A 143 1.57 2.70 3.87
CA ALA A 143 0.66 3.84 3.92
C ALA A 143 1.33 5.06 3.27
N SER A 144 0.64 5.68 2.32
CA SER A 144 1.09 6.86 1.58
C SER A 144 -0.05 7.86 1.37
N PHE A 145 0.24 9.15 1.50
CA PHE A 145 -0.74 10.19 1.15
C PHE A 145 -0.57 10.58 -0.32
N ASP A 146 -1.59 10.33 -1.14
CA ASP A 146 -1.62 10.80 -2.52
C ASP A 146 -1.98 12.29 -2.55
N ARG A 147 -1.20 13.08 -3.28
CA ARG A 147 -1.33 14.55 -3.37
C ARG A 147 -1.54 15.08 -4.78
N GLY A 148 -1.67 14.19 -5.77
CA GLY A 148 -1.89 14.56 -7.16
C GLY A 148 -1.65 13.42 -8.13
N VAL A 149 -1.79 13.71 -9.42
CA VAL A 149 -1.44 12.83 -10.53
C VAL A 149 -0.32 13.48 -11.34
N GLY A 150 0.62 12.67 -11.82
CA GLY A 150 1.68 13.12 -12.70
C GLY A 150 2.33 11.98 -13.46
N LEU A 151 3.58 12.18 -13.85
CA LEU A 151 4.36 11.19 -14.59
C LEU A 151 5.47 10.63 -13.72
N SER A 152 5.63 9.31 -13.76
CA SER A 152 6.72 8.59 -13.12
C SER A 152 8.06 9.11 -13.65
N HIS A 153 8.97 9.46 -12.75
CA HIS A 153 10.34 9.84 -13.10
C HIS A 153 11.16 8.66 -13.59
N ASN A 154 10.74 7.43 -13.30
CA ASN A 154 11.45 6.20 -13.69
C ASN A 154 11.00 5.65 -15.04
N THR A 155 9.72 5.81 -15.39
CA THR A 155 9.13 5.22 -16.61
C THR A 155 8.40 6.23 -17.50
N GLY A 156 8.00 7.39 -17.01
CA GLY A 156 7.12 8.32 -17.75
C GLY A 156 5.66 7.86 -17.83
N GLN A 157 5.28 6.80 -17.12
CA GLN A 157 3.88 6.38 -17.03
C GLN A 157 3.11 7.34 -16.12
N VAL A 158 1.81 7.49 -16.37
CA VAL A 158 0.92 8.20 -15.45
C VAL A 158 0.90 7.48 -14.10
N THR A 159 1.14 8.23 -13.02
CA THR A 159 1.18 7.74 -11.64
C THR A 159 0.58 8.78 -10.69
N HIS A 160 0.21 8.35 -9.50
CA HIS A 160 -0.05 9.28 -8.40
C HIS A 160 1.25 9.78 -7.79
N TYR A 161 1.25 11.04 -7.38
CA TYR A 161 2.32 11.60 -6.56
C TYR A 161 1.99 11.43 -5.09
N ILE A 162 2.96 10.92 -4.33
CA ILE A 162 2.82 10.82 -2.87
C ILE A 162 3.43 12.05 -2.17
N ALA A 163 2.94 12.35 -0.97
CA ALA A 163 3.63 13.25 -0.07
C ALA A 163 4.92 12.61 0.48
N PRO A 164 5.99 13.40 0.70
CA PRO A 164 7.28 12.85 1.10
C PRO A 164 7.34 12.38 2.55
N ASP A 165 6.48 12.89 3.43
CA ASP A 165 6.44 12.49 4.84
C ASP A 165 5.56 11.24 5.02
N ILE A 166 6.17 10.06 4.92
CA ILE A 166 5.42 8.80 5.06
C ILE A 166 5.14 8.44 6.52
N ASP A 167 5.82 9.09 7.48
CA ASP A 167 5.55 8.93 8.90
C ASP A 167 4.27 9.68 9.28
N ALA A 168 4.04 10.86 8.71
CA ALA A 168 2.80 11.61 8.90
C ALA A 168 1.57 10.80 8.48
N GLU A 169 1.67 10.05 7.37
CA GLU A 169 0.58 9.19 6.90
C GLU A 169 0.40 7.94 7.78
N ARG A 170 1.50 7.26 8.14
CA ARG A 170 1.48 6.16 9.12
C ARG A 170 0.77 6.58 10.40
N ASP A 171 1.18 7.72 10.95
CA ASP A 171 0.64 8.22 12.21
C ASP A 171 -0.82 8.67 12.05
N PHE A 172 -1.21 9.19 10.88
CA PHE A 172 -2.60 9.50 10.57
C PHE A 172 -3.46 8.23 10.62
N LEU A 173 -3.07 7.18 9.87
CA LEU A 173 -3.81 5.92 9.82
C LEU A 173 -3.97 5.32 11.23
N VAL A 174 -2.89 5.25 12.00
CA VAL A 174 -2.92 4.69 13.37
C VAL A 174 -3.83 5.49 14.28
N ARG A 175 -3.76 6.83 14.24
CA ARG A 175 -4.65 7.71 15.00
C ARG A 175 -6.12 7.54 14.59
N ASP A 176 -6.39 7.41 13.29
CA ASP A 176 -7.74 7.30 12.75
C ASP A 176 -8.40 5.97 13.17
N LEU A 177 -7.68 4.85 13.06
CA LEU A 177 -8.15 3.55 13.57
C LEU A 177 -8.31 3.54 15.10
N SER A 178 -7.41 4.23 15.83
CA SER A 178 -7.52 4.36 17.28
C SER A 178 -8.74 5.19 17.70
N ALA A 179 -9.00 6.31 17.03
CA ALA A 179 -10.16 7.17 17.26
C ALA A 179 -11.49 6.45 16.96
N ALA A 180 -11.48 5.55 15.97
CA ALA A 180 -12.60 4.64 15.67
C ALA A 180 -12.77 3.52 16.72
N GLY A 181 -11.89 3.43 17.72
CA GLY A 181 -11.92 2.39 18.76
C GLY A 181 -11.51 1.00 18.25
N MET A 182 -10.83 0.93 17.10
CA MET A 182 -10.52 -0.33 16.42
C MET A 182 -9.16 -0.93 16.80
N LEU A 183 -8.32 -0.18 17.54
CA LEU A 183 -7.03 -0.66 18.04
C LEU A 183 -7.11 -0.94 19.55
N ILE A 184 -6.61 -2.10 19.96
CA ILE A 184 -6.42 -2.48 21.38
C ILE A 184 -5.11 -1.90 21.90
N SER A 185 -4.05 -1.98 21.10
CA SER A 185 -2.72 -1.52 21.44
C SER A 185 -1.92 -1.21 20.18
N THR A 186 -0.80 -0.51 20.36
CA THR A 186 0.17 -0.22 19.30
C THR A 186 1.58 -0.44 19.81
N SER A 187 2.48 -0.91 18.95
CA SER A 187 3.91 -1.05 19.22
C SER A 187 4.71 -0.60 18.00
N GLU A 188 5.99 -0.29 18.20
CA GLU A 188 6.92 0.02 17.11
C GLU A 188 7.78 -1.20 16.80
N ILE A 189 8.05 -1.42 15.52
CA ILE A 189 9.02 -2.39 15.01
C ILE A 189 10.02 -1.70 14.07
N SER A 190 11.13 -2.36 13.80
CA SER A 190 12.07 -1.91 12.77
C SER A 190 11.39 -1.91 11.39
N GLY A 191 11.43 -0.76 10.71
CA GLY A 191 11.02 -0.62 9.32
C GLY A 191 12.23 -0.70 8.37
N ILE A 192 12.22 0.11 7.32
CA ILE A 192 13.33 0.22 6.35
C ILE A 192 14.60 0.86 6.94
N GLY A 193 14.52 1.47 8.13
CA GLY A 193 15.58 2.28 8.71
C GLY A 193 15.52 3.75 8.28
N ALA A 194 16.11 4.62 9.10
CA ALA A 194 15.94 6.06 8.94
C ALA A 194 16.43 6.54 7.57
N THR A 195 15.55 7.20 6.83
CA THR A 195 15.77 7.55 5.42
C THR A 195 15.41 9.02 5.19
N LYS A 196 16.32 9.79 4.58
CA LYS A 196 16.11 11.23 4.31
C LYS A 196 15.91 11.57 2.84
N THR A 197 16.31 10.67 1.94
CA THR A 197 16.37 10.91 0.49
C THR A 197 15.87 9.70 -0.29
N GLY A 198 14.88 8.99 0.27
CA GLY A 198 14.29 7.81 -0.35
C GLY A 198 13.52 8.18 -1.61
N ARG A 199 13.32 7.20 -2.50
CA ARG A 199 12.46 7.34 -3.67
C ARG A 199 11.59 6.11 -3.87
N ASN A 200 10.32 6.31 -4.20
CA ASN A 200 9.41 5.20 -4.49
C ASN A 200 9.45 4.78 -5.97
N GLY A 201 8.55 3.88 -6.35
CA GLY A 201 8.51 3.27 -7.69
C GLY A 201 8.21 4.27 -8.80
N GLY A 202 7.48 5.35 -8.50
CA GLY A 202 7.27 6.49 -9.38
C GLY A 202 8.42 7.50 -9.38
N GLY A 203 9.37 7.35 -8.46
CA GLY A 203 10.51 8.25 -8.28
C GLY A 203 10.22 9.43 -7.36
N ASP A 204 9.09 9.46 -6.65
CA ASP A 204 8.78 10.51 -5.70
C ASP A 204 9.69 10.44 -4.47
N PRO A 205 10.16 11.58 -3.95
CA PRO A 205 10.97 11.59 -2.75
C PRO A 205 10.15 11.21 -1.52
N TYR A 206 10.75 10.47 -0.59
CA TYR A 206 10.20 10.26 0.75
C TYR A 206 11.28 10.36 1.85
N PHE A 207 10.83 10.58 3.08
CA PHE A 207 11.63 10.47 4.29
C PHE A 207 10.85 9.78 5.41
N THR A 208 11.58 9.10 6.30
CA THR A 208 11.02 8.37 7.46
C THR A 208 12.04 8.25 8.58
N ASP A 209 11.56 8.18 9.82
CA ASP A 209 12.28 7.77 11.03
C ASP A 209 12.79 6.31 10.97
N GLY A 210 12.30 5.53 9.99
CA GLY A 210 12.75 4.18 9.71
C GLY A 210 12.01 3.08 10.45
N LYS A 211 10.91 3.41 11.13
CA LYS A 211 10.12 2.47 11.91
C LYS A 211 8.79 2.17 11.24
N ALA A 212 8.23 1.03 11.61
CA ALA A 212 6.83 0.73 11.35
C ALA A 212 6.06 0.66 12.67
N VAL A 213 4.80 1.10 12.65
CA VAL A 213 3.89 1.00 13.80
C VAL A 213 2.93 -0.16 13.57
N VAL A 214 2.88 -1.09 14.52
CA VAL A 214 1.99 -2.25 14.50
C VAL A 214 0.83 -2.02 15.47
N GLY A 215 -0.39 -2.07 14.97
CA GLY A 215 -1.61 -2.02 15.78
C GLY A 215 -2.24 -3.40 15.97
N VAL A 216 -2.73 -3.72 17.16
CA VAL A 216 -3.53 -4.93 17.39
C VAL A 216 -5.00 -4.58 17.24
N LEU A 217 -5.69 -5.21 16.29
CA LEU A 217 -7.10 -4.94 16.02
C LEU A 217 -8.00 -5.48 17.13
N ARG A 218 -9.09 -4.75 17.39
CA ARG A 218 -10.17 -5.22 18.26
C ARG A 218 -10.76 -6.52 17.68
N GLN A 219 -10.89 -7.53 18.54
CA GLN A 219 -11.53 -8.78 18.14
C GLN A 219 -13.01 -8.55 17.85
N LEU A 220 -13.48 -9.10 16.74
CA LEU A 220 -14.91 -9.16 16.46
C LEU A 220 -15.55 -10.31 17.27
N PRO A 221 -16.77 -10.12 17.78
CA PRO A 221 -17.52 -11.19 18.45
C PRO A 221 -17.90 -12.34 17.50
#